data_AF-A0A9E3I048-F1
#
_entry.id   AF-A0A9E3I048-F1
#
_cell.length_a   1.000
_cell.length_b   1.000
_cell.length_c   1.000
_cell.angle_alpha   90.00
_cell.angle_beta   90.00
_cell.angle_gamma   90.00
#
_symmetry.space_group_name_H-M   'P 1'
#
loop_
_entity.id
_entity.type
_entity.pdbx_description
1 polymer ?
#
loop_
_entity_poly.entity_id
_entity_poly.type
_entity_poly.pdbx_seq_one_letter_code
_entity_poly.pdbx_strand_id
1 'polypeptide(L)'
;EHFTRLEELARVTALVKNLSDAPVLALPVFGGSGATGDGFPPLEAALRLADAGADSLGAGCAMIGEALPGWMEGLSHAGLPLALFARAGDAPQSGNLTPEEFAAHLAPLSGTGISILGGCCGVTPGHIRALAVELGKGPDHIR
;
A
#
# COMPACT_ATOMS: atom_id res chain seq x y z
N GLU A 1 3.02 -6.72 6.85
CA GLU A 1 2.01 -5.69 6.56
C GLU A 1 1.24 -5.30 7.82
N HIS A 2 0.42 -4.24 7.78
CA HIS A 2 -0.46 -3.78 8.88
C HIS A 2 0.23 -3.29 10.15
N PHE A 3 1.51 -2.91 10.07
CA PHE A 3 2.22 -2.37 11.23
C PHE A 3 1.77 -0.94 11.50
N THR A 4 1.23 -0.70 12.70
CA THR A 4 0.91 0.65 13.17
C THR A 4 2.13 1.36 13.74
N ARG A 5 3.14 0.61 14.20
CA ARG A 5 4.41 1.15 14.70
C ARG A 5 5.51 0.97 13.65
N LEU A 6 6.04 2.08 13.15
CA LEU A 6 7.13 2.09 12.18
C LEU A 6 8.40 1.47 12.74
N GLU A 7 8.73 1.75 14.01
CA GLU A 7 9.95 1.21 14.62
C GLU A 7 9.98 -0.32 14.64
N GLU A 8 8.82 -0.94 14.88
CA GLU A 8 8.68 -2.39 14.87
C GLU A 8 8.85 -2.93 13.44
N LEU A 9 8.19 -2.30 12.46
CA LEU A 9 8.31 -2.69 11.06
C LEU A 9 9.76 -2.61 10.58
N ALA A 10 10.46 -1.50 10.86
CA ALA A 10 11.85 -1.32 10.46
C ALA A 10 12.77 -2.39 11.07
N ARG A 11 12.57 -2.76 12.34
CA ARG A 11 13.33 -3.84 12.99
C ARG A 11 13.07 -5.19 12.34
N VAL A 12 11.81 -5.51 12.04
CA VAL A 12 11.45 -6.78 11.37
C VAL A 12 12.03 -6.81 9.96
N THR A 13 11.97 -5.70 9.21
CA THR A 13 12.58 -5.59 7.88
C THR A 13 14.07 -5.87 7.94
N ALA A 14 14.82 -5.19 8.80
CA ALA A 14 16.26 -5.42 8.96
C ALA A 14 16.58 -6.86 9.40
N LEU A 15 15.76 -7.44 10.28
CA LEU A 15 15.93 -8.83 10.71
C LEU A 15 15.75 -9.82 9.55
N VAL A 16 14.71 -9.65 8.72
CA VAL A 16 14.48 -10.52 7.56
C VAL A 16 15.62 -10.41 6.55
N LYS A 17 16.13 -9.20 6.29
CA LYS A 17 17.29 -8.98 5.39
C LYS A 17 18.58 -9.59 5.93
N ASN A 18 18.75 -9.63 7.26
CA ASN A 18 19.91 -10.28 7.88
C ASN A 18 19.83 -11.82 7.88
N LEU A 19 18.62 -12.39 7.83
CA LEU A 19 18.39 -13.83 7.88
C LEU A 19 18.18 -14.47 6.50
N SER A 20 17.89 -13.68 5.46
CA SER A 20 17.58 -14.19 4.13
C SER A 20 17.77 -13.14 3.04
N ASP A 21 18.00 -13.59 1.81
CA ASP A 21 18.04 -12.74 0.61
C ASP A 21 16.64 -12.48 0.02
N ALA A 22 15.57 -12.84 0.72
CA ALA A 22 14.22 -12.65 0.24
C ALA A 22 13.91 -11.14 0.06
N PRO A 23 13.16 -10.76 -1.00
CA PRO A 23 12.70 -9.40 -1.16
C PRO A 23 11.68 -9.05 -0.06
N VAL A 24 11.80 -7.85 0.51
CA VAL A 24 10.91 -7.35 1.57
C VAL A 24 10.04 -6.22 1.04
N LEU A 25 8.72 -6.43 1.14
CA LEU A 25 7.70 -5.40 0.98
C LEU A 25 7.25 -4.90 2.36
N ALA A 26 7.57 -3.64 2.68
CA ALA A 26 7.24 -3.03 3.97
C ALA A 26 5.98 -2.15 3.87
N LEU A 27 4.91 -2.53 4.56
CA LEU A 27 3.59 -1.86 4.51
C LEU A 27 3.16 -1.36 5.91
N PRO A 28 3.55 -0.13 6.30
CA PRO A 28 2.97 0.55 7.46
C PRO A 28 1.51 0.99 7.22
N VAL A 29 0.80 1.28 8.30
CA VAL A 29 -0.55 1.88 8.27
C VAL A 29 -0.46 3.33 8.69
N PHE A 30 -1.03 4.23 7.89
CA PHE A 30 -1.18 5.64 8.21
C PHE A 30 -2.60 5.91 8.72
N GLY A 31 -2.71 6.60 9.85
CA GLY A 31 -3.98 6.99 10.45
C GLY A 31 -4.51 8.33 9.93
N GLY A 32 -5.66 8.77 10.44
CA GLY A 32 -6.27 10.06 10.07
C GLY A 32 -5.42 11.31 10.38
N SER A 33 -4.40 11.18 11.24
CA SER A 33 -3.39 12.22 11.47
C SER A 33 -2.39 12.38 10.31
N GLY A 34 -2.40 11.46 9.34
CA GLY A 34 -1.41 11.41 8.26
C GLY A 34 -0.05 10.86 8.69
N ALA A 35 0.02 10.12 9.79
CA ALA A 35 1.24 9.51 10.31
C ALA A 35 1.00 8.06 10.75
N THR A 36 2.07 7.30 10.96
CA THR A 36 2.01 6.00 11.66
C THR A 36 1.53 6.19 13.10
N GLY A 37 1.13 5.10 13.76
CA GLY A 37 0.65 5.12 15.15
C GLY A 37 1.70 5.58 16.16
N ASP A 38 2.98 5.48 15.83
CA ASP A 38 4.12 6.05 16.58
C ASP A 38 4.58 7.43 16.06
N GLY A 39 3.80 8.08 15.20
CA GLY A 39 3.92 9.50 14.90
C GLY A 39 4.82 9.88 13.72
N PHE A 40 5.23 8.92 12.88
CA PHE A 40 6.10 9.21 11.74
C PHE A 40 5.30 9.55 10.48
N PRO A 41 5.58 10.70 9.82
CA PRO A 41 4.94 11.03 8.55
C PRO A 41 5.48 10.14 7.40
N PRO A 42 4.77 10.07 6.26
CA PRO A 42 5.11 9.21 5.12
C PRO A 42 6.54 9.33 4.63
N LEU A 43 7.10 10.55 4.52
CA LEU A 43 8.50 10.76 4.12
C LEU A 43 9.49 10.08 5.07
N GLU A 44 9.36 10.34 6.37
CA GLU A 44 10.24 9.77 7.39
C GLU A 44 10.08 8.24 7.45
N ALA A 45 8.86 7.74 7.28
CA ALA A 45 8.60 6.31 7.16
C ALA A 45 9.32 5.70 5.94
N ALA A 46 9.29 6.38 4.79
CA ALA A 46 9.95 5.93 3.58
C ALA A 46 11.47 5.78 3.78
N LEU A 47 12.11 6.83 4.31
CA LEU A 47 13.55 6.87 4.52
C LEU A 47 14.02 5.79 5.51
N ARG A 48 13.29 5.59 6.61
CA ARG A 48 13.63 4.58 7.61
C ARG A 48 13.46 3.16 7.11
N LEU A 49 12.43 2.89 6.31
CA LEU A 49 12.22 1.55 5.74
C LEU A 49 13.24 1.24 4.65
N ALA A 50 13.64 2.24 3.86
CA ALA A 50 14.74 2.10 2.92
C ALA A 50 16.07 1.81 3.63
N ASP A 51 16.38 2.55 4.71
CA ASP A 51 17.58 2.33 5.54
C ASP A 51 17.58 0.94 6.20
N ALA A 52 16.41 0.45 6.62
CA ALA A 52 16.24 -0.91 7.13
C ALA A 52 16.42 -2.01 6.07
N GLY A 53 16.53 -1.65 4.78
CA GLY A 53 16.78 -2.58 3.68
C GLY A 53 15.52 -3.09 2.97
N ALA A 54 14.40 -2.36 3.03
CA ALA A 54 13.22 -2.71 2.24
C ALA A 54 13.51 -2.66 0.73
N ASP A 55 13.02 -3.64 -0.02
CA ASP A 55 13.13 -3.68 -1.49
C ASP A 55 11.94 -2.97 -2.16
N SER A 56 10.82 -2.86 -1.43
CA SER A 56 9.65 -2.06 -1.79
C SER A 56 8.92 -1.62 -0.53
N LEU A 57 8.18 -0.52 -0.60
CA LEU A 57 7.43 0.00 0.54
C LEU A 57 6.12 0.66 0.11
N GLY A 58 5.27 1.02 1.06
CA GLY A 58 3.95 1.51 0.70
C GLY A 58 3.04 1.87 1.84
N ALA A 59 1.74 1.81 1.56
CA ALA A 59 0.69 1.96 2.56
C ALA A 59 -0.20 0.71 2.59
N GLY A 60 -0.34 0.12 3.78
CA GLY A 60 -1.23 -1.00 4.05
C GLY A 60 -2.57 -0.53 4.63
N CYS A 61 -3.65 -1.26 4.30
CA CYS A 61 -5.02 -0.97 4.75
C CYS A 61 -5.44 0.50 4.59
N ALA A 62 -4.94 1.17 3.56
CA ALA A 62 -5.15 2.60 3.40
C ALA A 62 -6.62 2.92 3.11
N MET A 63 -7.16 3.95 3.75
CA MET A 63 -8.47 4.48 3.39
C MET A 63 -8.34 5.30 2.10
N ILE A 64 -9.19 5.02 1.12
CA ILE A 64 -9.30 5.86 -0.07
C ILE A 64 -9.89 7.21 0.36
N GLY A 65 -9.20 8.30 0.05
CA GLY A 65 -9.60 9.64 0.44
C GLY A 65 -8.53 10.67 0.08
N GLU A 66 -8.80 11.94 0.41
CA GLU A 66 -7.99 13.09 0.00
C GLU A 66 -6.54 13.06 0.49
N ALA A 67 -6.27 12.38 1.61
CA ALA A 67 -4.91 12.29 2.17
C ALA A 67 -4.01 11.30 1.42
N LEU A 68 -4.59 10.33 0.70
CA LEU A 68 -3.85 9.22 0.12
C LEU A 68 -2.78 9.66 -0.91
N PRO A 69 -3.07 10.58 -1.86
CA PRO A 69 -2.06 11.07 -2.79
C PRO A 69 -0.83 11.66 -2.08
N GLY A 70 -1.04 12.46 -1.01
CA GLY A 70 0.06 13.05 -0.24
C GLY A 70 0.87 12.00 0.54
N TRP A 71 0.24 10.91 0.98
CA TRP A 71 0.97 9.78 1.58
C TRP A 71 1.85 9.09 0.55
N MET A 72 1.31 8.80 -0.63
CA MET A 72 2.07 8.15 -1.71
C MET A 72 3.21 9.03 -2.21
N GLU A 73 3.00 10.35 -2.30
CA GLU A 73 4.05 11.32 -2.62
C GLU A 73 5.19 11.28 -1.59
N GLY A 74 4.88 11.34 -0.29
CA GLY A 74 5.89 11.24 0.76
C GLY A 74 6.67 9.91 0.69
N LEU A 75 5.97 8.80 0.46
CA LEU A 75 6.58 7.48 0.31
C LEU A 75 7.52 7.39 -0.91
N SER A 76 7.21 8.10 -2.00
CA SER A 76 8.00 8.05 -3.24
C SER A 76 9.45 8.54 -3.08
N HIS A 77 9.74 9.34 -2.05
CA HIS A 77 11.06 9.91 -1.82
C HIS A 77 12.15 8.90 -1.48
N ALA A 78 11.77 7.67 -1.11
CA ALA A 78 12.73 6.58 -0.93
C ALA A 78 13.33 6.06 -2.25
N GLY A 79 12.74 6.39 -3.40
CA GLY A 79 13.18 5.89 -4.70
C GLY A 79 12.95 4.39 -4.92
N LEU A 80 12.16 3.75 -4.06
CA LEU A 80 11.81 2.34 -4.13
C LEU A 80 10.44 2.13 -4.83
N PRO A 81 10.21 0.97 -5.46
CA PRO A 81 8.88 0.62 -5.97
C PRO A 81 7.82 0.71 -4.87
N LEU A 82 6.72 1.42 -5.16
CA LEU A 82 5.65 1.59 -4.18
C LEU A 82 4.56 0.54 -4.31
N ALA A 83 3.98 0.19 -3.16
CA ALA A 83 2.79 -0.63 -3.06
C ALA A 83 1.67 0.11 -2.33
N LEU A 84 0.43 -0.13 -2.74
CA LEU A 84 -0.74 0.42 -2.09
C LEU A 84 -1.81 -0.66 -1.96
N PHE A 85 -2.16 -0.97 -0.72
CA PHE A 85 -3.23 -1.90 -0.36
C PHE A 85 -4.36 -1.11 0.29
N ALA A 86 -5.38 -0.76 -0.50
CA ALA A 86 -6.48 0.07 -0.03
C ALA A 86 -7.65 -0.77 0.51
N ARG A 87 -8.41 -0.21 1.44
CA ARG A 87 -9.69 -0.78 1.88
C ARG A 87 -10.83 -0.33 0.98
N ALA A 88 -11.83 -1.17 0.78
CA ALA A 88 -13.10 -0.83 0.13
C ALA A 88 -14.21 -0.48 1.14
N GLY A 89 -13.94 -0.59 2.44
CA GLY A 89 -14.87 -0.25 3.52
C GLY A 89 -14.27 -0.55 4.89
N ASP A 90 -15.01 -0.25 5.96
CA ASP A 90 -14.53 -0.42 7.35
C ASP A 90 -14.62 -1.87 7.86
N ALA A 91 -15.31 -2.77 7.14
CA ALA A 91 -15.37 -4.19 7.49
C ALA A 91 -15.32 -5.11 6.25
N PRO A 92 -14.83 -6.36 6.38
CA PRO A 92 -14.72 -7.35 5.30
C PRO A 92 -16.04 -7.68 4.57
N GLN A 93 -17.18 -7.40 5.18
CA GLN A 93 -18.52 -7.72 4.66
C GLN A 93 -19.36 -6.49 4.32
N SER A 94 -18.81 -5.28 4.47
CA SER A 94 -19.52 -4.02 4.22
C SER A 94 -18.76 -3.17 3.19
N GLY A 95 -18.44 -3.74 2.02
CA GLY A 95 -17.79 -3.00 0.92
C GLY A 95 -18.56 -1.71 0.63
N ASN A 96 -18.07 -0.61 1.20
CA ASN A 96 -18.69 0.71 1.08
C ASN A 96 -18.50 1.26 -0.34
N LEU A 97 -17.47 0.78 -1.02
CA LEU A 97 -17.25 0.96 -2.45
C LEU A 97 -17.60 -0.32 -3.18
N THR A 98 -18.28 -0.18 -4.32
CA THR A 98 -18.43 -1.25 -5.30
C THR A 98 -17.09 -1.60 -5.96
N PRO A 99 -16.95 -2.78 -6.59
CA PRO A 99 -15.78 -3.12 -7.39
C PRO A 99 -15.36 -2.04 -8.39
N GLU A 100 -16.33 -1.44 -9.09
CA GLU A 100 -16.11 -0.41 -10.10
C GLU A 100 -15.64 0.92 -9.49
N GLU A 101 -16.24 1.36 -8.38
CA GLU A 101 -15.80 2.57 -7.67
C GLU A 101 -14.38 2.40 -7.11
N PHE A 102 -14.08 1.23 -6.53
CA PHE A 102 -12.73 0.92 -6.04
C PHE A 102 -11.69 0.96 -7.17
N ALA A 103 -12.02 0.38 -8.33
CA ALA A 103 -11.17 0.40 -9.51
C ALA A 103 -10.93 1.84 -10.02
N ALA A 104 -12.00 2.62 -10.15
CA ALA A 104 -11.93 4.01 -10.61
C ALA A 104 -11.09 4.91 -9.69
N HIS A 105 -11.05 4.62 -8.39
CA HIS A 105 -10.20 5.36 -7.44
C HIS A 105 -8.72 4.97 -7.50
N LEU A 106 -8.41 3.67 -7.68
CA LEU A 106 -7.02 3.20 -7.63
C LEU A 106 -6.31 3.21 -8.98
N ALA A 107 -7.02 3.00 -10.09
CA ALA A 107 -6.40 2.96 -11.42
C ALA A 107 -5.64 4.25 -11.79
N PRO A 108 -6.11 5.47 -11.46
CA PRO A 108 -5.37 6.71 -11.72
C PRO A 108 -4.05 6.81 -10.95
N LEU A 109 -3.88 6.05 -9.86
CA LEU A 109 -2.64 6.00 -9.08
C LEU A 109 -1.61 5.05 -9.72
N SER A 110 -1.99 4.26 -10.71
CA SER A 110 -1.06 3.43 -11.47
C SER A 110 -0.05 4.29 -12.21
N GLY A 111 1.23 3.90 -12.15
CA GLY A 111 2.30 4.62 -12.84
C GLY A 111 2.80 5.87 -12.13
N THR A 112 2.24 6.26 -10.97
CA THR A 112 2.77 7.36 -10.13
C THR A 112 3.88 6.87 -9.18
N GLY A 113 4.71 5.93 -9.64
CA GLY A 113 5.68 5.20 -8.81
C GLY A 113 5.11 3.97 -8.09
N ILE A 114 3.78 3.80 -8.11
CA ILE A 114 3.11 2.60 -7.60
C ILE A 114 3.23 1.47 -8.62
N SER A 115 3.84 0.38 -8.17
CA SER A 115 4.08 -0.84 -8.94
C SER A 115 3.16 -1.99 -8.50
N ILE A 116 2.62 -1.93 -7.27
CA ILE A 116 1.73 -2.95 -6.71
C ILE A 116 0.46 -2.26 -6.20
N LEU A 117 -0.68 -2.55 -6.81
CA LEU A 117 -1.99 -2.14 -6.32
C LEU A 117 -2.74 -3.37 -5.83
N GLY A 118 -3.31 -3.27 -4.64
CA GLY A 118 -4.00 -4.36 -3.98
C GLY A 118 -5.12 -3.90 -3.06
N GLY A 119 -5.76 -4.87 -2.43
CA GLY A 119 -6.89 -4.66 -1.53
C GLY A 119 -6.64 -5.18 -0.12
N CYS A 120 -7.32 -4.58 0.84
CA CYS A 120 -7.33 -5.00 2.25
C CYS A 120 -8.78 -5.19 2.74
N CYS A 121 -9.21 -4.49 3.79
CA CYS A 121 -10.53 -4.65 4.40
C CYS A 121 -11.65 -4.30 3.41
N GLY A 122 -12.68 -5.13 3.38
CA GLY A 122 -13.85 -4.96 2.50
C GLY A 122 -13.61 -5.30 1.02
N VAL A 123 -12.37 -5.61 0.63
CA VAL A 123 -12.04 -5.95 -0.76
C VAL A 123 -12.36 -7.43 -1.03
N THR A 124 -13.03 -7.67 -2.15
CA THR A 124 -13.39 -9.00 -2.66
C THR A 124 -12.68 -9.28 -4.00
N PRO A 125 -12.68 -10.53 -4.50
CA PRO A 125 -12.16 -10.83 -5.84
C PRO A 125 -12.80 -10.01 -6.96
N GLY A 126 -14.06 -9.57 -6.80
CA GLY A 126 -14.74 -8.68 -7.75
C GLY A 126 -14.02 -7.34 -7.91
N HIS A 127 -13.59 -6.73 -6.81
CA HIS A 127 -12.85 -5.46 -6.81
C HIS A 127 -11.48 -5.60 -7.49
N ILE A 128 -10.74 -6.68 -7.20
CA ILE A 128 -9.45 -6.93 -7.85
C ILE A 128 -9.64 -7.17 -9.36
N ARG A 129 -10.71 -7.87 -9.76
CA ARG A 129 -11.04 -8.06 -11.17
C ARG A 129 -11.38 -6.75 -11.87
N ALA A 130 -12.22 -5.91 -11.26
CA ALA A 130 -12.56 -4.59 -11.80
C ALA A 130 -11.31 -3.72 -11.94
N LEU A 131 -10.45 -3.67 -10.91
CA LEU A 131 -9.17 -2.94 -10.97
C LEU A 131 -8.26 -3.47 -12.07
N ALA A 132 -8.12 -4.79 -12.21
CA ALA A 132 -7.31 -5.38 -13.27
C ALA A 132 -7.85 -5.01 -14.66
N VAL A 133 -9.17 -5.04 -14.88
CA VAL A 133 -9.79 -4.61 -16.14
C VAL A 133 -9.51 -3.14 -16.41
N GLU A 134 -9.71 -2.26 -15.43
CA GLU A 134 -9.47 -0.82 -15.55
C GLU A 134 -7.99 -0.50 -15.88
N LEU A 135 -7.06 -1.29 -15.35
CA LEU A 135 -5.63 -1.20 -15.65
C LEU A 135 -5.23 -1.82 -17.00
N GLY A 136 -6.19 -2.34 -17.79
CA GLY A 136 -5.90 -3.07 -19.03
C GLY A 136 -5.18 -4.39 -18.80
N LYS A 137 -5.37 -5.02 -17.63
CA LYS A 137 -4.82 -6.32 -17.20
C LYS A 137 -5.92 -7.39 -17.02
N GLY A 138 -7.07 -7.19 -17.69
CA GLY A 138 -8.18 -8.13 -17.67
C GLY A 138 -7.81 -9.54 -18.14
N PRO A 139 -8.73 -10.51 -18.05
CA PRO A 139 -8.47 -11.93 -18.27
C PRO A 139 -7.78 -12.30 -19.59
N ASP A 140 -7.83 -11.46 -20.62
CA ASP A 140 -7.06 -11.65 -21.86
C ASP A 140 -5.52 -11.55 -21.67
N HIS A 141 -5.06 -11.04 -20.53
CA HIS A 141 -3.65 -10.85 -20.15
C HIS A 141 -3.13 -11.82 -19.08
N ILE A 142 -3.99 -12.69 -18.52
CA ILE A 142 -3.59 -13.74 -17.57
C ILE A 142 -3.41 -15.03 -18.39
N ARG A 143 -2.22 -15.19 -18.98
CA ARG A 143 -1.80 -16.46 -19.61
C ARG A 143 -1.03 -17.32 -18.61
#